data_AF-A0A822A5I8-F1
#
_entry.id   AF-A0A822A5I8-F1
#
_cell.length_a   1.000
_cell.length_b   1.000
_cell.length_c   1.000
_cell.angle_alpha   90.00
_cell.angle_beta   90.00
_cell.angle_gamma   90.00
#
_symmetry.space_group_name_H-M   'P 1'
#
loop_
_entity.id
_entity.type
_entity.pdbx_description
1 polymer ?
#
loop_
_entity_poly.entity_id
_entity_poly.type
_entity_poly.pdbx_seq_one_letter_code
_entity_poly.pdbx_strand_id
1 'polypeptide(L)'
;MSTCSVWNRVVSPNGDTGVDAMLSPIAHEIVEAMSDPLLNAWLDSKGDENADKCAWTYGTTYRLGNGAYYNIAANGKYYLIQQNWNANRQTCAMSV
;
A
#
# COMPACT_ATOMS: atom_id res chain seq x y z
N MET A 1 7.73 -0.88 -17.48
CA MET A 1 7.78 -1.63 -16.20
C MET A 1 7.99 -0.62 -15.10
N SER A 2 7.04 -0.45 -14.19
CA SER A 2 7.22 0.42 -13.02
C SER A 2 7.95 -0.34 -11.90
N THR A 3 8.98 0.27 -11.32
CA THR A 3 9.78 -0.31 -10.22
C THR A 3 9.10 -0.16 -8.86
N CYS A 4 8.15 0.77 -8.72
CA CYS A 4 7.46 1.06 -7.46
C CYS A 4 6.32 0.09 -7.13
N SER A 5 6.08 -0.94 -7.95
CA SER A 5 5.04 -1.92 -7.70
C SER A 5 5.46 -3.33 -8.10
N VAL A 6 5.18 -4.29 -7.23
CA VAL A 6 5.35 -5.71 -7.54
C VAL A 6 4.17 -6.27 -8.35
N TRP A 7 3.00 -5.62 -8.30
CA TRP A 7 1.79 -5.91 -9.10
C TRP A 7 1.61 -4.81 -10.16
N ASN A 8 0.67 -4.94 -11.11
CA ASN A 8 0.36 -3.86 -12.07
C ASN A 8 1.59 -3.23 -12.79
N ARG A 9 2.63 -4.03 -13.09
CA ARG A 9 3.92 -3.49 -13.60
C ARG A 9 3.85 -2.93 -15.02
N VAL A 10 2.86 -3.38 -15.79
CA VAL A 10 2.64 -3.05 -17.21
C VAL A 10 1.17 -2.78 -17.54
N VAL A 11 0.29 -2.88 -16.53
CA VAL A 11 -1.15 -2.60 -16.64
C VAL A 11 -1.51 -1.60 -15.55
N SER A 12 -2.44 -0.70 -15.83
CA SER A 12 -2.80 0.37 -14.91
C SER A 12 -4.32 0.47 -14.76
N PRO A 13 -4.84 0.67 -13.54
CA PRO A 13 -6.25 0.97 -13.33
C PRO A 13 -6.67 2.35 -13.86
N ASN A 14 -5.78 3.34 -13.89
CA ASN A 14 -6.12 4.75 -14.21
C ASN A 14 -5.40 5.32 -15.44
N GLY A 15 -4.76 4.48 -16.25
CA GLY A 15 -4.10 4.85 -17.50
C GLY A 15 -2.61 5.20 -17.40
N ASP A 16 -2.03 5.27 -16.20
CA ASP A 16 -0.60 5.50 -15.98
C ASP A 16 0.00 4.52 -14.95
N THR A 17 0.86 3.62 -15.42
CA THR A 17 1.51 2.59 -14.57
C THR A 17 2.52 3.16 -13.58
N GLY A 18 3.14 4.31 -13.86
CA GLY A 18 4.10 4.93 -12.96
C GLY A 18 3.38 5.57 -11.79
N VAL A 19 2.38 6.39 -12.09
CA VAL A 19 1.57 7.07 -11.08
C VAL A 19 0.85 6.06 -10.19
N ASP A 20 0.14 5.08 -10.78
CA ASP A 20 -0.61 4.09 -9.99
C ASP A 20 0.30 3.23 -9.10
N ALA A 21 1.52 2.94 -9.55
CA ALA A 21 2.50 2.19 -8.76
C ALA A 21 3.05 2.99 -7.57
N MET A 22 3.22 4.32 -7.71
CA MET A 22 3.76 5.15 -6.63
C MET A 22 2.77 5.37 -5.48
N LEU A 23 1.46 5.21 -5.72
CA LEU A 23 0.45 5.49 -4.70
C LEU A 23 0.56 4.59 -3.47
N SER A 24 0.91 3.31 -3.64
CA SER A 24 1.06 2.39 -2.51
C SER A 24 2.28 2.72 -1.64
N PRO A 25 3.50 2.92 -2.19
CA PRO A 25 4.62 3.43 -1.40
C PRO A 25 4.34 4.80 -0.77
N ILE A 26 3.72 5.75 -1.47
CA ILE A 26 3.38 7.05 -0.86
C ILE A 26 2.46 6.86 0.36
N ALA A 27 1.46 5.97 0.27
CA ALA A 27 0.58 5.69 1.40
C ALA A 27 1.31 5.02 2.58
N HIS A 28 2.30 4.17 2.30
CA HIS A 28 3.19 3.56 3.29
C HIS A 28 3.95 4.65 4.05
N GLU A 29 4.68 5.51 3.34
CA GLU A 29 5.52 6.55 3.94
C GLU A 29 4.71 7.59 4.73
N ILE A 30 3.49 7.91 4.26
CA ILE A 30 2.60 8.84 5.00
C ILE A 30 2.22 8.26 6.36
N VAL A 31 1.96 6.96 6.44
CA VAL A 31 1.51 6.32 7.67
C VAL A 31 2.64 6.19 8.68
N GLU A 32 3.86 5.94 8.21
CA GLU A 32 5.06 5.94 9.05
C GLU A 32 5.37 7.34 9.57
N ALA A 33 5.35 8.35 8.69
CA ALA A 33 5.55 9.76 9.06
C ALA A 33 4.49 10.28 10.06
N MET A 34 3.25 9.77 9.99
CA MET A 34 2.20 10.12 10.96
C MET A 34 2.41 9.48 12.33
N SER A 35 2.98 8.27 12.39
CA SER A 35 3.29 7.61 13.67
C SER A 35 4.57 8.15 14.31
N ASP A 36 5.57 8.53 13.52
CA ASP A 36 6.82 9.09 14.03
C ASP A 36 7.42 10.15 13.08
N PRO A 37 7.05 11.43 13.23
CA PRO A 37 7.53 12.50 12.37
C PRO A 37 8.99 12.92 12.67
N LEU A 38 9.62 12.40 13.72
CA LEU A 38 10.97 12.77 14.14
C LEU A 38 12.02 11.72 13.78
N LEU A 39 11.62 10.66 13.06
CA LEU A 39 12.46 9.54 12.65
C LEU A 39 13.15 8.84 13.84
N ASN A 40 12.55 8.92 15.04
CA ASN A 40 12.98 8.16 16.21
C ASN A 40 12.03 6.99 16.50
N ALA A 41 11.52 6.43 15.40
CA ALA A 41 10.45 5.45 15.23
C ALA A 41 10.20 4.50 16.40
N TRP A 42 8.92 4.21 16.63
CA TRP A 42 8.54 2.92 17.17
C TRP A 42 8.88 1.84 16.14
N LEU A 43 9.95 1.10 16.40
CA LEU A 43 10.31 -0.10 15.66
C LEU A 43 9.92 -1.33 16.46
N ASP A 44 9.54 -2.38 15.76
CA ASP A 44 9.46 -3.69 16.40
C ASP A 44 10.85 -4.29 16.65
N SER A 45 10.88 -5.50 17.23
CA SER A 45 12.14 -6.20 17.51
C SER A 45 12.98 -6.55 16.27
N LYS A 46 12.42 -6.43 15.05
CA LYS A 46 13.08 -6.69 13.77
C LYS A 46 13.51 -5.40 13.06
N GLY A 47 13.09 -4.24 13.59
CA GLY A 47 13.37 -2.95 12.97
C GLY A 47 12.32 -2.52 11.95
N ASP A 48 11.13 -3.14 11.93
CA ASP A 48 10.05 -2.77 11.01
C ASP A 48 9.12 -1.73 11.66
N GLU A 49 8.80 -0.66 10.93
CA GLU A 49 7.72 0.27 11.27
C GLU A 49 6.31 -0.32 10.99
N ASN A 50 5.25 0.46 11.18
CA ASN A 50 3.88 -0.01 11.02
C ASN A 50 3.51 -0.38 9.58
N ALA A 51 4.00 0.33 8.56
CA ALA A 51 3.71 0.06 7.16
C ALA A 51 4.68 -0.96 6.56
N ASP A 52 5.95 -0.95 6.98
CA ASP A 52 6.94 -2.02 6.71
C ASP A 52 6.43 -3.42 6.99
N LYS A 53 5.83 -3.62 8.18
CA LYS A 53 5.26 -4.91 8.61
C LYS A 53 4.27 -5.51 7.62
N CYS A 54 3.66 -4.67 6.79
CA CYS A 54 2.62 -5.02 5.84
C CYS A 54 2.98 -4.66 4.40
N ALA A 55 4.26 -4.36 4.15
CA ALA A 55 4.76 -4.05 2.81
C ALA A 55 4.33 -5.13 1.82
N TRP A 56 3.76 -4.70 0.69
CA TRP A 56 3.29 -5.56 -0.41
C TRP A 56 2.13 -6.52 -0.04
N THR A 57 1.50 -6.34 1.12
CA THR A 57 0.28 -7.06 1.48
C THR A 57 -0.95 -6.21 1.14
N TYR A 58 -1.83 -6.70 0.27
CA TYR A 58 -2.94 -5.91 -0.27
C TYR A 58 -4.33 -6.36 0.23
N GLY A 59 -4.38 -7.37 1.10
CA GLY A 59 -5.64 -7.96 1.56
C GLY A 59 -6.48 -8.52 0.41
N THR A 60 -7.79 -8.27 0.45
CA THR A 60 -8.70 -8.65 -0.64
C THR A 60 -8.52 -7.74 -1.85
N THR A 61 -8.16 -8.33 -2.98
CA THR A 61 -7.98 -7.63 -4.26
C THR A 61 -8.98 -8.09 -5.31
N TYR A 62 -9.30 -7.19 -6.23
CA TYR A 62 -10.14 -7.42 -7.40
C TYR A 62 -9.36 -7.12 -8.68
N ARG A 63 -9.93 -7.46 -9.84
CA ARG A 63 -9.34 -7.19 -11.15
C ARG A 63 -10.31 -6.44 -12.05
N LEU A 64 -9.80 -5.46 -12.77
CA LEU A 64 -10.50 -4.80 -13.87
C LEU A 64 -10.44 -5.66 -15.13
N GLY A 65 -11.26 -5.32 -16.13
CA GLY A 65 -11.28 -6.04 -17.42
C GLY A 65 -9.94 -6.03 -18.16
N ASN A 66 -9.10 -5.01 -17.92
CA ASN A 66 -7.74 -4.93 -18.45
C ASN A 66 -6.70 -5.73 -17.63
N GLY A 67 -7.14 -6.46 -16.60
CA GLY A 67 -6.31 -7.31 -15.76
C GLY A 67 -5.60 -6.60 -14.60
N ALA A 68 -5.73 -5.27 -14.49
CA ALA A 68 -5.14 -4.50 -13.40
C ALA A 68 -5.83 -4.81 -12.06
N TYR A 69 -5.03 -4.98 -11.02
CA TYR A 69 -5.48 -5.23 -9.66
C TYR A 69 -5.84 -3.94 -8.93
N TYR A 70 -6.81 -4.01 -8.03
CA TYR A 70 -7.15 -2.94 -7.11
C TYR A 70 -7.76 -3.51 -5.83
N ASN A 71 -7.74 -2.74 -4.75
CA ASN A 71 -8.44 -3.05 -3.49
C ASN A 71 -9.20 -1.86 -2.91
N ILE A 72 -8.99 -0.66 -3.46
CA ILE A 72 -9.77 0.55 -3.14
C ILE A 72 -10.42 1.07 -4.43
N ALA A 73 -11.71 1.37 -4.36
CA ALA A 73 -12.42 2.13 -5.39
C ALA A 73 -12.93 3.42 -4.76
N ALA A 74 -12.52 4.57 -5.30
CA ALA A 74 -12.94 5.87 -4.79
C ALA A 74 -13.10 6.86 -5.95
N ASN A 75 -14.23 7.58 -5.96
CA ASN A 75 -14.54 8.61 -6.97
C ASN A 75 -14.34 8.15 -8.43
N GLY A 76 -14.79 6.93 -8.75
CA GLY A 76 -14.67 6.35 -10.10
C GLY A 76 -13.26 5.90 -10.50
N LYS A 77 -12.28 5.98 -9.60
CA LYS A 77 -10.92 5.50 -9.80
C LYS A 77 -10.64 4.27 -8.93
N TYR A 78 -9.64 3.50 -9.36
CA TYR A 78 -9.25 2.27 -8.68
C TYR A 78 -7.79 2.32 -8.27
N TYR A 79 -7.49 1.85 -7.07
CA TYR A 79 -6.17 1.93 -6.48
C TYR A 79 -5.80 0.60 -5.85
N LEU A 80 -4.52 0.27 -5.92
CA LEU A 80 -3.94 -0.87 -5.24
C LEU A 80 -3.01 -0.32 -4.16
N ILE A 81 -3.47 -0.32 -2.91
CA ILE A 81 -2.76 0.26 -1.76
C ILE A 81 -2.51 -0.84 -0.74
N GLN A 82 -1.30 -0.94 -0.21
CA GLN A 82 -1.01 -1.93 0.81
C GLN A 82 -1.83 -1.71 2.09
N GLN A 83 -1.93 -2.78 2.89
CA GLN A 83 -2.44 -2.74 4.25
C GLN A 83 -1.40 -2.15 5.20
N ASN A 84 -1.84 -1.80 6.41
CA ASN A 84 -0.95 -1.39 7.51
C ASN A 84 -1.10 -2.32 8.71
N TRP A 85 -0.12 -2.29 9.61
CA TRP A 85 -0.17 -3.05 10.84
C TRP A 85 -1.30 -2.56 11.76
N ASN A 86 -2.24 -3.44 12.07
CA ASN A 86 -3.26 -3.20 13.08
C ASN A 86 -2.80 -3.78 14.42
N ALA A 87 -2.39 -2.93 15.36
CA ALA A 87 -1.85 -3.35 16.65
C ALA A 87 -2.87 -4.07 17.55
N ASN A 88 -4.17 -3.75 17.41
CA ASN A 88 -5.23 -4.41 18.19
C ASN A 88 -5.47 -5.85 17.74
N ARG A 89 -5.41 -6.07 16.41
CA ARG A 89 -5.69 -7.37 15.78
C ARG A 89 -4.44 -8.20 15.53
N GLN A 90 -3.26 -7.61 15.70
CA GLN A 90 -1.96 -8.22 15.42
C GLN A 90 -1.88 -8.78 13.99
N THR A 91 -2.39 -8.01 13.02
CA THR A 91 -2.46 -8.44 11.61
C THR A 91 -2.45 -7.24 10.66
N CYS A 92 -2.17 -7.50 9.38
CA CYS A 92 -2.28 -6.48 8.32
C CYS A 92 -3.74 -6.27 7.93
N ALA A 93 -4.20 -5.02 8.00
CA ALA A 93 -5.57 -4.65 7.68
C ALA A 93 -5.63 -3.30 6.94
N MET A 94 -6.67 -3.10 6.13
CA MET A 94 -6.93 -1.80 5.47
C MET A 94 -7.48 -0.75 6.43
N SER A 95 -8.01 -1.18 7.59
CA SER A 95 -8.41 -0.30 8.69
C SER A 95 -7.58 -0.65 9.91
N VAL A 96 -6.97 0.38 10.48
CA VAL A 96 -6.41 0.34 11.84
C VAL A 96 -7.53 0.33 12.89
#